data_AF-A0A6J4PYN4-F1
#
_entry.id   AF-A0A6J4PYN4-F1
#
_cell.length_a   1.000
_cell.length_b   1.000
_cell.length_c   1.000
_cell.angle_alpha   90.00
_cell.angle_beta   90.00
_cell.angle_gamma   90.00
#
_symmetry.space_group_name_H-M   'P 1'
#
loop_
_entity.id
_entity.type
_entity.pdbx_description
1 polymer ?
#
loop_
_entity_poly.entity_id
_entity_poly.type
_entity_poly.pdbx_seq_one_letter_code
_entity_poly.pdbx_strand_id
1 'polypeptide(L)'
;AFVSIHANAISLSRPDVNGLETYYYQSGLDLARTIHQSVLEGTGVPDRGVRSSRFYVLRRTSMPSVLVEVGFVTGRSDAARLADPNFRNQMAGAIARGILRYLGRGS
;
A
#
# COMPACT_ATOMS: atom_id res chain seq x y z
N ALA A 1 15.48 2.73 -1.08
CA ALA A 1 14.09 3.05 -0.70
C ALA A 1 13.73 2.29 0.58
N PHE A 2 12.76 2.80 1.34
CA PHE A 2 12.15 2.11 2.47
C PHE A 2 10.65 1.91 2.19
N VAL A 3 10.15 0.70 2.39
CA VAL A 3 8.74 0.35 2.17
C VAL A 3 8.23 -0.37 3.41
N SER A 4 7.26 0.23 4.07
CA SER A 4 6.55 -0.36 5.22
C SER A 4 5.20 -0.89 4.75
N ILE A 5 4.82 -2.08 5.21
CA ILE A 5 3.57 -2.75 4.82
C ILE A 5 2.72 -2.92 6.07
N HIS A 6 1.51 -2.41 6.03
CA HIS A 6 0.55 -2.41 7.12
C HIS A 6 -0.82 -2.87 6.61
N ALA A 7 -1.69 -3.26 7.54
CA ALA A 7 -3.11 -3.40 7.29
C ALA A 7 -3.86 -2.47 8.24
N ASN A 8 -4.76 -1.66 7.68
CA ASN A 8 -5.42 -0.58 8.38
C ASN A 8 -6.56 -1.12 9.25
N ALA A 9 -7.03 -0.32 10.19
CA ALA A 9 -8.20 -0.62 10.99
C ALA A 9 -8.97 0.66 11.29
N ILE A 10 -10.30 0.57 11.24
CA ILE A 10 -11.21 1.62 11.70
C ILE A 10 -12.26 0.98 12.61
N SER A 11 -13.19 1.77 13.16
CA SER A 11 -14.32 1.24 13.94
C SER A 11 -14.99 0.06 13.23
N LEU A 12 -15.28 -1.01 13.96
CA LEU A 12 -16.03 -2.17 13.48
C LEU A 12 -17.45 -1.83 13.00
N SER A 13 -17.97 -0.65 13.37
CA SER A 13 -19.23 -0.11 12.85
C SER A 13 -19.14 0.41 11.40
N ARG A 14 -17.95 0.40 10.80
CA ARG A 14 -17.69 0.88 9.42
C ARG A 14 -17.08 -0.21 8.52
N PRO A 15 -17.75 -1.37 8.37
CA PRO A 15 -17.25 -2.47 7.53
C PRO A 15 -17.29 -2.13 6.02
N ASP A 16 -17.93 -1.02 5.64
CA ASP A 16 -17.96 -0.45 4.29
C ASP A 16 -16.60 0.12 3.86
N VAL A 17 -15.74 0.49 4.81
CA VAL A 17 -14.42 1.06 4.51
C VAL A 17 -13.44 -0.06 4.14
N ASN A 18 -13.03 -0.05 2.87
CA ASN A 18 -12.13 -1.02 2.25
C ASN A 18 -11.27 -0.28 1.21
N GLY A 19 -10.10 -0.81 0.89
CA GLY A 19 -9.23 -0.33 -0.18
C GLY A 19 -7.81 0.03 0.24
N LEU A 20 -7.00 0.31 -0.78
CA LEU A 20 -5.58 0.61 -0.67
C LEU A 20 -5.36 2.09 -0.33
N GLU A 21 -4.54 2.34 0.69
CA GLU A 21 -3.98 3.67 0.95
C GLU A 21 -2.45 3.59 0.87
N THR A 22 -1.82 4.64 0.35
CA THR A 22 -0.35 4.73 0.35
C THR A 22 0.11 6.07 0.87
N TYR A 23 0.96 6.02 1.88
CA TYR A 23 1.48 7.19 2.56
C TYR A 23 2.93 7.41 2.21
N TYR A 24 3.33 8.66 2.06
CA TYR A 24 4.72 9.05 1.81
C TYR A 24 5.11 10.26 2.65
N TYR A 25 6.41 10.52 2.73
CA TYR A 25 6.95 11.76 3.24
C TYR A 25 8.01 12.33 2.30
N GLN A 26 7.95 13.64 2.03
CA GLN A 26 8.90 14.38 1.20
C GLN A 26 9.23 13.67 -0.13
N SER A 27 10.44 13.11 -0.27
CA SER A 27 10.96 12.50 -1.50
C SER A 27 10.30 11.16 -1.86
N GLY A 28 9.38 10.64 -1.04
CA GLY A 28 8.70 9.37 -1.28
C GLY A 28 7.56 9.39 -2.30
N LEU A 29 7.15 10.54 -2.85
CA LEU A 29 5.94 10.66 -3.68
C LEU A 29 5.96 9.75 -4.92
N ASP A 30 7.05 9.75 -5.68
CA ASP A 30 7.12 8.97 -6.93
C ASP A 30 7.13 7.46 -6.65
N LEU A 31 7.84 7.03 -5.60
CA LEU A 31 7.80 5.65 -5.11
C LEU A 31 6.39 5.25 -4.70
N ALA A 32 5.67 6.11 -3.96
CA ALA A 32 4.31 5.85 -3.52
C ALA A 32 3.35 5.72 -4.69
N ARG A 33 3.38 6.66 -5.64
CA ARG A 33 2.53 6.60 -6.84
C ARG A 33 2.78 5.35 -7.67
N THR A 34 4.05 4.99 -7.85
CA THR A 34 4.42 3.81 -8.65
C THR A 34 3.96 2.51 -8.01
N ILE A 35 4.18 2.36 -6.70
CA ILE A 35 3.67 1.19 -5.95
C ILE A 35 2.15 1.15 -5.96
N HIS A 36 1.50 2.28 -5.68
CA HIS A 36 0.04 2.37 -5.60
C HIS A 36 -0.61 1.94 -6.92
N GLN A 37 -0.17 2.51 -8.05
CA GLN A 37 -0.69 2.13 -9.37
C GLN A 37 -0.44 0.66 -9.70
N SER A 38 0.75 0.13 -9.40
CA SER A 38 1.07 -1.29 -9.62
C SER A 38 0.16 -2.22 -8.80
N VAL A 39 -0.21 -1.83 -7.57
CA VAL A 39 -1.15 -2.58 -6.74
C VAL A 39 -2.57 -2.53 -7.30
N LEU A 40 -3.05 -1.36 -7.72
CA LEU A 40 -4.38 -1.22 -8.33
C LEU A 40 -4.50 -2.09 -9.58
N GLU A 41 -3.52 -2.00 -10.49
CA GLU A 41 -3.44 -2.85 -11.70
C GLU A 41 -3.39 -4.35 -11.36
N GLY A 42 -2.62 -4.70 -10.33
CA GLY A 42 -2.34 -6.10 -9.99
C GLY A 42 -3.42 -6.80 -9.18
N THR A 43 -4.31 -6.07 -8.50
CA THR A 43 -5.24 -6.64 -7.50
C THR A 43 -6.70 -6.19 -7.65
N GLY A 44 -6.96 -5.04 -8.29
CA GLY A 44 -8.31 -4.49 -8.41
C GLY A 44 -8.97 -4.08 -7.07
N VAL A 45 -8.17 -3.83 -6.02
CA VAL A 45 -8.70 -3.29 -4.77
C VAL A 45 -9.23 -1.86 -4.95
N PRO A 46 -10.21 -1.42 -4.14
CA PRO A 46 -10.66 -0.03 -4.17
C PRO A 46 -9.52 0.96 -3.93
N ASP A 47 -9.47 2.02 -4.74
CA ASP A 47 -8.50 3.11 -4.60
C ASP A 47 -8.95 4.10 -3.52
N ARG A 48 -8.11 4.35 -2.52
CA ARG A 48 -8.32 5.39 -1.49
C ARG A 48 -7.24 6.48 -1.49
N GLY A 49 -6.34 6.40 -2.46
CA GLY A 49 -5.39 7.43 -2.84
C GLY A 49 -4.02 7.37 -2.15
N VAL A 50 -3.16 8.24 -2.66
CA VAL A 50 -1.82 8.51 -2.15
C VAL A 50 -1.84 9.79 -1.31
N ARG A 51 -1.33 9.75 -0.09
CA ARG A 51 -1.40 10.87 0.88
C ARG A 51 -0.04 11.15 1.52
N SER A 52 0.24 12.43 1.79
CA SER A 52 1.42 12.79 2.59
C SER A 52 1.10 12.58 4.08
N SER A 53 2.05 12.02 4.84
CA SER A 53 1.92 11.84 6.29
C SER A 53 3.26 11.99 6.99
N ARG A 54 3.23 12.38 8.27
CA ARG A 54 4.42 12.57 9.12
C ARG A 54 4.69 11.37 10.04
N PHE A 55 4.26 10.17 9.65
CA PHE A 55 4.50 8.95 10.42
C PHE A 55 6.00 8.79 10.74
N TYR A 56 6.30 8.34 11.95
CA TYR A 56 7.67 8.27 12.46
C TYR A 56 8.60 7.49 11.52
N VAL A 57 8.12 6.33 11.03
CA VAL A 57 8.85 5.45 10.11
C VAL A 57 9.15 6.09 8.76
N LEU A 58 8.34 7.06 8.31
CA LEU A 58 8.58 7.78 7.06
C LEU A 58 9.56 8.93 7.26
N ARG A 59 9.46 9.66 8.38
CA ARG A 59 10.26 10.86 8.65
C ARG A 59 11.70 10.56 9.09
N ARG A 60 11.98 9.39 9.69
CA ARG A 60 13.31 9.03 10.22
C ARG A 60 14.16 8.21 9.25
N THR A 61 13.97 8.44 7.95
CA THR A 61 14.71 7.75 6.89
C THR A 61 15.41 8.77 5.98
N SER A 62 16.59 8.41 5.46
CA SER A 62 17.38 9.28 4.55
C SER A 62 17.11 9.01 3.06
N MET A 63 16.35 7.95 2.76
CA MET A 63 15.96 7.54 1.41
C MET A 63 14.45 7.75 1.19
N PRO A 64 13.95 7.73 -0.06
CA PRO A 64 12.51 7.71 -0.34
C PRO A 64 11.79 6.62 0.46
N SER A 65 10.76 7.01 1.21
CA SER A 65 10.04 6.14 2.16
C SER A 65 8.53 6.18 1.95
N VAL A 66 7.91 5.00 2.05
CA VAL A 66 6.47 4.83 1.89
C VAL A 66 5.91 3.84 2.89
N LEU A 67 4.64 4.01 3.24
CA LEU A 67 3.84 3.07 4.03
C LEU A 67 2.62 2.69 3.21
N VAL A 68 2.46 1.40 2.94
CA VAL A 68 1.35 0.84 2.18
C VAL A 68 0.37 0.21 3.16
N GLU A 69 -0.82 0.77 3.26
CA GLU A 69 -1.95 0.13 3.94
C GLU A 69 -2.69 -0.73 2.92
N VAL A 70 -2.47 -2.04 2.96
CA VAL A 70 -2.92 -2.98 1.90
C VAL A 70 -4.43 -3.22 1.87
N GLY A 71 -5.15 -2.71 2.87
CA GLY A 71 -6.58 -2.90 3.08
C GLY A 71 -6.93 -2.74 4.55
N PHE A 72 -8.22 -2.82 4.88
CA PHE A 72 -8.71 -2.71 6.26
C PHE A 72 -9.03 -4.08 6.86
N VAL A 73 -8.38 -4.48 7.97
CA VAL A 73 -8.73 -5.73 8.68
C VAL A 73 -10.13 -5.71 9.28
N THR A 74 -10.71 -4.51 9.44
CA THR A 74 -12.11 -4.29 9.86
C THR A 74 -13.07 -4.15 8.68
N GLY A 75 -12.57 -4.10 7.44
CA GLY A 75 -13.34 -3.96 6.22
C GLY A 75 -13.91 -5.31 5.77
N ARG A 76 -15.17 -5.31 5.32
CA ARG A 76 -15.89 -6.56 4.94
C ARG A 76 -15.20 -7.33 3.82
N SER A 77 -14.77 -6.65 2.75
CA SER A 77 -14.11 -7.31 1.62
C SER A 77 -12.63 -7.54 1.87
N ASP A 78 -11.97 -6.59 2.52
CA ASP A 78 -10.53 -6.64 2.73
C ASP A 78 -10.13 -7.69 3.76
N ALA A 79 -10.89 -7.86 4.85
CA ALA A 79 -10.60 -8.89 5.84
C ALA A 79 -10.56 -10.30 5.23
N ALA A 80 -11.54 -10.63 4.36
CA ALA A 80 -11.59 -11.90 3.65
C ALA A 80 -10.40 -12.06 2.68
N ARG A 81 -10.07 -11.02 1.93
CA ARG A 81 -8.90 -10.99 1.02
C ARG A 81 -7.58 -11.15 1.77
N LEU A 82 -7.39 -10.44 2.88
CA LEU A 82 -6.17 -10.49 3.68
C LEU A 82 -5.97 -11.84 4.38
N ALA A 83 -7.06 -12.57 4.66
CA ALA A 83 -7.00 -13.93 5.16
C ALA A 83 -6.55 -14.95 4.09
N ASP A 84 -6.81 -14.67 2.80
CA ASP A 84 -6.47 -15.55 1.69
C ASP A 84 -4.95 -15.47 1.32
N PRO A 85 -4.20 -16.59 1.43
CA PRO A 85 -2.79 -16.62 1.03
C PRO A 85 -2.55 -16.28 -0.45
N ASN A 86 -3.46 -16.63 -1.35
CA ASN A 86 -3.30 -16.34 -2.78
C ASN A 86 -3.39 -14.84 -3.04
N PHE A 87 -4.35 -14.16 -2.42
CA PHE A 87 -4.46 -12.71 -2.49
C PHE A 87 -3.24 -12.03 -1.86
N ARG A 88 -2.73 -12.51 -0.72
CA ARG A 88 -1.48 -11.99 -0.14
C ARG A 88 -0.29 -12.13 -1.10
N ASN A 89 -0.17 -13.25 -1.81
CA ASN A 89 0.87 -13.44 -2.83
C ASN A 89 0.69 -12.48 -4.02
N GLN A 90 -0.55 -12.30 -4.49
CA GLN A 90 -0.87 -11.35 -5.55
C GLN A 90 -0.51 -9.90 -5.16
N MET A 91 -0.89 -9.48 -3.95
CA MET A 91 -0.55 -8.17 -3.36
C MET A 91 0.97 -7.99 -3.24
N ALA A 92 1.68 -8.97 -2.69
CA ALA A 92 3.14 -8.93 -2.56
C ALA A 92 3.83 -8.80 -3.92
N GLY A 93 3.39 -9.57 -4.92
CA GLY A 93 3.88 -9.47 -6.29
C GLY A 93 3.62 -8.10 -6.92
N ALA A 94 2.46 -7.49 -6.67
CA ALA A 94 2.12 -6.18 -7.18
C ALA A 94 2.95 -5.05 -6.54
N ILE A 95 3.21 -5.12 -5.23
CA ILE A 95 4.11 -4.20 -4.52
C ILE A 95 5.54 -4.35 -5.05
N ALA A 96 6.04 -5.59 -5.20
CA ALA A 96 7.38 -5.86 -5.71
C ALA A 96 7.56 -5.32 -7.14
N ARG A 97 6.59 -5.53 -8.04
CA ARG A 97 6.59 -4.93 -9.39
C ARG A 97 6.64 -3.40 -9.33
N GLY A 98 5.87 -2.77 -8.44
CA GLY A 98 5.88 -1.32 -8.27
C GLY A 98 7.25 -0.78 -7.82
N ILE A 99 7.90 -1.47 -6.90
CA ILE A 99 9.28 -1.15 -6.47
C ILE A 99 10.26 -1.30 -7.64
N LEU A 100 10.18 -2.39 -8.40
CA LEU A 100 11.06 -2.63 -9.55
C LEU A 100 10.86 -1.58 -10.65
N ARG A 101 9.61 -1.21 -10.97
CA ARG A 101 9.29 -0.13 -11.90
C ARG A 101 9.89 1.20 -11.45
N TYR A 102 9.76 1.55 -10.17
CA TYR A 102 10.36 2.76 -9.61
C TYR A 102 11.89 2.79 -9.75
N LEU A 103 12.54 1.63 -9.60
CA LEU A 103 14.00 1.50 -9.76
C LEU A 103 14.46 1.44 -11.21
N GLY A 104 13.56 1.49 -12.20
CA GLY A 104 13.89 1.30 -13.62
C GLY A 104 14.32 -0.13 -13.95
N ARG A 105 13.84 -1.12 -13.18
CA ARG A 105 14.19 -2.55 -13.29
C ARG A 105 12.99 -3.43 -13.68
N GLY A 106 11.89 -2.83 -14.13
CA GLY A 106 10.76 -3.54 -14.72
C GLY A 106 10.93 -3.57 -16.23
N SER A 107 11.30 -4.72 -16.77
CA SER A 107 11.24 -5.03 -18.20
C SER A 107 9.79 -5.15 -18.68
#